data_AF-A0A9X0M9S9-F1
#
_entry.id   AF-A0A9X0M9S9-F1
#
_cell.length_a   1.000
_cell.length_b   1.000
_cell.length_c   1.000
_cell.angle_alpha   90.00
_cell.angle_beta   90.00
_cell.angle_gamma   90.00
#
_symmetry.space_group_name_H-M   'P 1'
#
loop_
_entity.id
_entity.type
_entity.pdbx_description
1 polymer ?
#
loop_
_entity_poly.entity_id
_entity_poly.type
_entity_poly.pdbx_seq_one_letter_code
_entity_poly.pdbx_strand_id
1 'polypeptide(L)'
;MWNIKEEDLDKFRMTCNDRLSPEGATGFMFGGILYSSIAVFSIIVSGDWDYCMVLLNIGIVKLEVLLYALQVIFFILYLFPKAQFKFQKLQTIVVLLNAFQMAIILLVVLIGTKMANNSIDQITLLYAGLLFLGAVVVHIVTTIDTFKQASEGAFSMDERSASFFSKTKGKMMKWATLYAVTILILIYFHNDYGFDALFMYIVGTFLMYTIAIGAAEFQLLAYCRFKFPSFNKTWEQHKRETPRYRKKNKKGKSKRKA
;
A
#
# COMPACT_ATOMS: atom_id res chain seq x y z
N MET A 1 -9.23 8.03 22.07
CA MET A 1 -9.80 7.12 21.04
C MET A 1 -10.80 7.91 20.22
N TRP A 2 -10.70 7.91 18.88
CA TRP A 2 -11.60 8.71 18.02
C TRP A 2 -13.05 8.22 18.13
N ASN A 3 -14.00 9.14 18.30
CA ASN A 3 -15.42 8.83 18.41
C ASN A 3 -16.08 8.68 17.03
N ILE A 4 -15.61 7.72 16.24
CA ILE A 4 -16.15 7.45 14.90
C ILE A 4 -17.45 6.66 15.01
N LYS A 5 -18.54 7.19 14.47
CA LYS A 5 -19.83 6.52 14.34
C LYS A 5 -19.99 5.89 12.97
N GLU A 6 -20.80 4.83 12.89
CA GLU A 6 -21.02 4.12 11.62
C GLU A 6 -21.82 4.94 10.59
N GLU A 7 -22.80 5.72 11.06
CA GLU A 7 -23.65 6.63 10.26
C GLU A 7 -22.84 7.70 9.52
N ASP A 8 -21.70 8.10 10.08
CA ASP A 8 -20.80 9.10 9.53
C ASP A 8 -19.85 8.54 8.44
N LEU A 9 -20.00 7.26 8.05
CA LEU A 9 -19.10 6.55 7.13
C LEU A 9 -19.76 6.06 5.84
N ASP A 10 -21.00 6.47 5.52
CA ASP A 10 -21.73 5.96 4.37
C ASP A 10 -20.98 6.13 3.03
N LYS A 11 -20.38 7.30 2.81
CA LYS A 11 -19.59 7.58 1.60
C LYS A 11 -18.33 6.71 1.56
N PHE A 12 -17.66 6.54 2.69
CA PHE A 12 -16.50 5.66 2.79
C PHE A 12 -16.89 4.19 2.56
N ARG A 13 -18.05 3.76 3.05
CA ARG A 13 -18.59 2.41 2.80
C ARG A 13 -18.87 2.17 1.32
N MET A 14 -19.33 3.17 0.57
CA MET A 14 -19.44 3.06 -0.89
C MET A 14 -18.08 2.85 -1.54
N THR A 15 -17.05 3.63 -1.15
CA THR A 15 -15.67 3.44 -1.62
C THR A 15 -15.15 2.04 -1.28
N CYS A 16 -15.54 1.51 -0.12
CA CYS A 16 -15.21 0.16 0.32
C CYS A 16 -15.94 -0.95 -0.45
N ASN A 17 -17.14 -0.68 -0.95
CA ASN A 17 -17.88 -1.62 -1.77
C ASN A 17 -17.43 -1.63 -3.23
N ASP A 18 -16.77 -0.55 -3.67
CA ASP A 18 -16.19 -0.41 -4.99
C ASP A 18 -14.68 -0.75 -4.97
N ARG A 19 -13.81 0.26 -4.97
CA ARG A 19 -12.35 0.08 -5.11
C ARG A 19 -11.65 -0.63 -3.94
N LEU A 20 -12.15 -0.53 -2.70
CA LEU A 20 -11.56 -1.24 -1.54
C LEU A 20 -12.33 -2.52 -1.16
N SER A 21 -13.10 -3.06 -2.09
CA SER A 21 -13.82 -4.32 -1.93
C SER A 21 -12.85 -5.48 -1.70
N PRO A 22 -13.29 -6.65 -1.20
CA PRO A 22 -12.41 -7.81 -1.08
C PRO A 22 -11.73 -8.19 -2.41
N GLU A 23 -12.41 -7.98 -3.55
CA GLU A 23 -11.83 -8.17 -4.87
C GLU A 23 -10.80 -7.07 -5.21
N GLY A 24 -11.13 -5.80 -4.94
CA GLY A 24 -10.21 -4.68 -5.12
C GLY A 24 -8.93 -4.78 -4.27
N ALA A 25 -9.06 -5.25 -3.03
CA ALA A 25 -7.94 -5.55 -2.14
C ALA A 25 -7.02 -6.65 -2.71
N THR A 26 -7.59 -7.72 -3.29
CA THR A 26 -6.80 -8.74 -3.99
C THR A 26 -6.14 -8.17 -5.25
N GLY A 27 -6.81 -7.26 -5.97
CA GLY A 27 -6.22 -6.54 -7.10
C GLY A 27 -5.01 -5.70 -6.69
N PHE A 28 -5.10 -4.98 -5.56
CA PHE A 28 -3.97 -4.26 -4.97
C PHE A 28 -2.82 -5.21 -4.58
N MET A 29 -3.13 -6.35 -3.95
CA MET A 29 -2.11 -7.37 -3.63
C MET A 29 -1.38 -7.87 -4.87
N PHE A 30 -2.11 -8.15 -5.95
CA PHE A 30 -1.52 -8.57 -7.22
C PHE A 30 -0.55 -7.52 -7.78
N GLY A 31 -0.98 -6.26 -7.84
CA GLY A 31 -0.11 -5.16 -8.27
C GLY A 31 1.13 -5.00 -7.39
N GLY A 32 0.97 -5.12 -6.08
CA GLY A 32 2.08 -5.07 -5.13
C GLY A 32 3.08 -6.21 -5.29
N ILE A 33 2.60 -7.42 -5.58
CA ILE A 33 3.45 -8.57 -5.90
C ILE A 33 4.23 -8.28 -7.19
N LEU A 34 3.57 -7.88 -8.27
CA LEU A 34 4.27 -7.59 -9.54
C LEU A 34 5.38 -6.56 -9.36
N TYR A 35 5.10 -5.47 -8.62
CA TYR A 35 6.10 -4.46 -8.30
C TYR A 35 7.24 -5.02 -7.45
N SER A 36 6.92 -5.75 -6.39
CA SER A 36 7.92 -6.33 -5.49
C SER A 36 8.75 -7.42 -6.16
N SER A 37 8.17 -8.15 -7.12
CA SER A 37 8.88 -9.14 -7.93
C SER A 37 10.02 -8.51 -8.72
N ILE A 38 9.86 -7.28 -9.24
CA ILE A 38 10.94 -6.58 -9.94
C ILE A 38 12.14 -6.42 -9.01
N ALA A 39 11.90 -5.87 -7.80
CA ALA A 39 12.94 -5.66 -6.81
C ALA A 39 13.61 -6.96 -6.33
N VAL A 40 12.82 -7.99 -6.01
CA VAL A 40 13.33 -9.30 -5.57
C VAL A 40 14.09 -10.01 -6.68
N PHE A 41 13.61 -9.95 -7.92
CA PHE A 41 14.29 -10.53 -9.06
C PHE A 41 15.60 -9.81 -9.37
N SER A 42 15.63 -8.47 -9.23
CA SER A 42 16.87 -7.71 -9.31
C SER A 42 17.91 -8.17 -8.30
N ILE A 43 17.52 -8.56 -7.08
CA ILE A 43 18.43 -9.15 -6.09
C ILE A 43 18.93 -10.52 -6.54
N ILE A 44 18.02 -11.40 -6.98
CA ILE A 44 18.35 -12.79 -7.34
C ILE A 44 19.28 -12.87 -8.57
N VAL A 45 19.13 -11.95 -9.53
CA VAL A 45 19.86 -11.93 -10.81
C VAL A 45 21.02 -10.90 -10.80
N SER A 46 21.35 -10.33 -9.63
CA SER A 46 22.30 -9.22 -9.50
C SER A 46 23.77 -9.55 -9.78
N GLY A 47 24.10 -10.79 -10.16
CA GLY A 47 25.46 -11.23 -10.42
C GLY A 47 25.57 -12.75 -10.37
N ASP A 48 26.69 -13.23 -9.83
CA ASP A 48 26.86 -14.65 -9.52
C ASP A 48 26.14 -15.05 -8.22
N TRP A 49 26.21 -16.34 -7.91
CA TRP A 49 25.58 -16.90 -6.71
C TRP A 49 26.15 -16.30 -5.42
N ASP A 50 27.44 -16.01 -5.38
CA ASP A 50 28.11 -15.48 -4.20
C ASP A 50 27.63 -14.06 -3.91
N TYR A 51 27.53 -13.21 -4.94
CA TYR A 51 27.01 -11.86 -4.79
C TYR A 51 25.52 -11.82 -4.38
N CYS A 52 24.71 -12.72 -4.94
CA CYS A 52 23.32 -12.90 -4.51
C CYS A 52 23.23 -13.25 -3.01
N MET A 53 24.10 -14.16 -2.54
CA MET A 53 24.13 -14.55 -1.12
C MET A 53 24.61 -13.40 -0.22
N VAL A 54 25.54 -12.56 -0.67
CA VAL A 54 25.93 -11.33 0.06
C VAL A 54 24.72 -10.43 0.26
N LEU A 55 23.94 -10.16 -0.79
CA LEU A 55 22.72 -9.34 -0.68
C LEU A 55 21.69 -9.97 0.26
N LEU A 56 21.43 -11.27 0.14
CA LEU A 56 20.45 -11.98 0.97
C LEU A 56 20.89 -12.10 2.45
N ASN A 57 22.18 -11.95 2.75
CA ASN A 57 22.70 -11.92 4.11
C ASN A 57 22.55 -10.54 4.78
N ILE A 58 22.28 -9.48 4.01
CA ILE A 58 21.93 -8.17 4.57
C ILE A 58 20.57 -8.28 5.24
N GLY A 59 20.51 -7.99 6.55
CA GLY A 59 19.32 -8.22 7.37
C GLY A 59 18.03 -7.58 6.83
N ILE A 60 18.09 -6.34 6.34
CA ILE A 60 16.91 -5.65 5.79
C ILE A 60 16.47 -6.23 4.44
N VAL A 61 17.41 -6.65 3.58
CA VAL A 61 17.11 -7.31 2.30
C VAL A 61 16.47 -8.66 2.56
N LYS A 62 17.02 -9.44 3.50
CA LYS A 62 16.46 -10.71 3.95
C LYS A 62 15.02 -10.57 4.44
N LEU A 63 14.75 -9.53 5.24
CA LEU A 63 13.41 -9.23 5.73
C LEU A 63 12.45 -8.92 4.58
N GLU A 64 12.84 -8.09 3.61
CA GLU A 64 12.01 -7.77 2.44
C GLU A 64 11.68 -9.00 1.58
N VAL A 65 12.65 -9.89 1.37
CA VAL A 65 12.43 -11.14 0.62
C VAL A 65 11.48 -12.07 1.39
N LEU A 66 11.61 -12.13 2.72
CA LEU A 66 10.68 -12.90 3.57
C LEU A 66 9.26 -12.31 3.52
N LEU A 67 9.12 -10.98 3.60
CA LEU A 67 7.85 -10.30 3.47
C LEU A 67 7.23 -10.59 2.10
N TYR A 68 8.03 -10.52 1.02
CA TYR A 68 7.58 -10.87 -0.33
C TYR A 68 7.04 -12.30 -0.43
N ALA A 69 7.77 -13.29 0.12
CA ALA A 69 7.30 -14.67 0.15
C ALA A 69 5.96 -14.80 0.90
N LEU A 70 5.82 -14.09 2.01
CA LEU A 70 4.57 -14.03 2.77
C LEU A 70 3.42 -13.40 1.96
N GLN A 71 3.69 -12.33 1.20
CA GLN A 71 2.69 -11.72 0.31
C GLN A 71 2.18 -12.72 -0.73
N VAL A 72 3.08 -13.48 -1.36
CA VAL A 72 2.74 -14.47 -2.38
C VAL A 72 1.86 -15.58 -1.78
N ILE A 73 2.18 -16.07 -0.59
CA ILE A 73 1.38 -17.08 0.12
C ILE A 73 -0.04 -16.55 0.38
N PHE A 74 -0.18 -15.34 0.92
CA PHE A 74 -1.50 -14.76 1.17
C PHE A 74 -2.26 -14.46 -0.11
N PHE A 75 -1.57 -14.04 -1.17
CA PHE A 75 -2.22 -13.83 -2.46
C PHE A 75 -2.80 -15.12 -3.01
N ILE A 76 -2.06 -16.24 -2.96
CA ILE A 76 -2.57 -17.56 -3.37
C ILE A 76 -3.82 -17.94 -2.57
N LEU A 77 -3.82 -17.72 -1.24
CA LEU A 77 -5.01 -17.92 -0.39
C LEU A 77 -6.19 -17.06 -0.87
N TYR A 78 -5.93 -15.80 -1.22
CA TYR A 78 -6.94 -14.84 -1.66
C TYR A 78 -7.29 -14.93 -3.14
N LEU A 79 -6.72 -15.85 -3.93
CA LEU A 79 -7.22 -16.17 -5.27
C LEU A 79 -8.61 -16.82 -5.22
N PHE A 80 -8.96 -17.46 -4.09
CA PHE A 80 -10.26 -18.07 -3.90
C PHE A 80 -11.29 -17.02 -3.41
N PRO A 81 -12.34 -16.69 -4.19
CA PRO A 81 -13.29 -15.64 -3.80
C PRO A 81 -13.96 -15.91 -2.45
N LYS A 82 -14.29 -17.17 -2.14
CA LYS A 82 -14.84 -17.52 -0.82
C LYS A 82 -13.88 -17.15 0.33
N ALA A 83 -12.58 -17.29 0.15
CA ALA A 83 -11.58 -16.93 1.16
C ALA A 83 -11.47 -15.41 1.33
N GLN A 84 -11.51 -14.63 0.24
CA GLN A 84 -11.53 -13.16 0.27
C GLN A 84 -12.66 -12.64 1.18
N PHE A 85 -13.88 -13.11 0.96
CA PHE A 85 -15.05 -12.65 1.71
C PHE A 85 -15.16 -13.28 3.11
N LYS A 86 -14.56 -14.46 3.35
CA LYS A 86 -14.53 -15.08 4.68
C LYS A 86 -13.51 -14.41 5.61
N PHE A 87 -12.32 -14.07 5.09
CA PHE A 87 -11.18 -13.60 5.88
C PHE A 87 -10.88 -12.11 5.63
N GLN A 88 -11.91 -11.27 5.55
CA GLN A 88 -11.79 -9.85 5.20
C GLN A 88 -10.96 -9.02 6.20
N LYS A 89 -11.02 -9.34 7.49
CA LYS A 89 -10.22 -8.68 8.54
C LYS A 89 -8.73 -8.97 8.39
N LEU A 90 -8.39 -10.24 8.15
CA LEU A 90 -7.01 -10.65 7.86
C LEU A 90 -6.55 -10.02 6.54
N GLN A 91 -7.41 -9.97 5.52
CA GLN A 91 -7.10 -9.40 4.23
C GLN A 91 -6.67 -7.92 4.35
N THR A 92 -7.34 -7.14 5.22
CA THR A 92 -6.94 -5.74 5.46
C THR A 92 -5.58 -5.61 6.13
N ILE A 93 -5.19 -6.54 7.00
CA ILE A 93 -3.85 -6.57 7.60
C ILE A 93 -2.81 -6.89 6.52
N VAL A 94 -3.10 -7.87 5.66
CA VAL A 94 -2.20 -8.23 4.54
C VAL A 94 -2.06 -7.06 3.56
N VAL A 95 -3.14 -6.32 3.24
CA VAL A 95 -3.05 -5.11 2.40
C VAL A 95 -2.13 -4.07 3.04
N LEU A 96 -2.21 -3.85 4.35
CA LEU A 96 -1.33 -2.92 5.07
C LEU A 96 0.13 -3.37 5.00
N LEU A 97 0.38 -4.67 5.19
CA LEU A 97 1.73 -5.24 5.03
C LEU A 97 2.24 -5.05 3.60
N ASN A 98 1.40 -5.28 2.60
CA ASN A 98 1.76 -5.08 1.20
C ASN A 98 2.08 -3.62 0.89
N ALA A 99 1.27 -2.69 1.40
CA ALA A 99 1.53 -1.26 1.23
C ALA A 99 2.85 -0.85 1.90
N PHE A 100 3.11 -1.32 3.13
CA PHE A 100 4.37 -1.05 3.82
C PHE A 100 5.57 -1.53 3.00
N GLN A 101 5.54 -2.79 2.54
CA GLN A 101 6.61 -3.37 1.74
C GLN A 101 6.83 -2.61 0.43
N MET A 102 5.75 -2.33 -0.32
CA MET A 102 5.84 -1.57 -1.57
C MET A 102 6.47 -0.18 -1.36
N ALA A 103 6.23 0.46 -0.21
CA ALA A 103 6.78 1.77 0.08
C ALA A 103 8.31 1.73 0.25
N ILE A 104 8.88 0.62 0.74
CA ILE A 104 10.28 0.56 1.15
C ILE A 104 11.18 -0.28 0.25
N ILE A 105 10.64 -1.28 -0.45
CA ILE A 105 11.43 -2.32 -1.11
C ILE A 105 12.45 -1.76 -2.12
N LEU A 106 12.09 -0.71 -2.86
CA LEU A 106 13.01 -0.11 -3.84
C LEU A 106 14.17 0.64 -3.17
N LEU A 107 13.91 1.32 -2.05
CA LEU A 107 14.97 1.93 -1.24
C LEU A 107 15.89 0.85 -0.67
N VAL A 108 15.32 -0.27 -0.20
CA VAL A 108 16.09 -1.40 0.33
C VAL A 108 16.99 -2.02 -0.73
N VAL A 109 16.51 -2.19 -1.96
CA VAL A 109 17.35 -2.67 -3.07
C VAL A 109 18.52 -1.70 -3.33
N LEU A 110 18.25 -0.40 -3.45
CA LEU A 110 19.30 0.59 -3.73
C LEU A 110 20.39 0.65 -2.66
N ILE A 111 19.98 0.69 -1.38
CA ILE A 111 20.93 0.70 -0.25
C ILE A 111 21.62 -0.68 -0.14
N GLY A 112 20.86 -1.77 -0.30
CA GLY A 112 21.37 -3.14 -0.24
C GLY A 112 22.49 -3.40 -1.24
N THR A 113 22.30 -3.00 -2.50
CA THR A 113 23.32 -3.10 -3.55
C THR A 113 24.57 -2.29 -3.22
N LYS A 114 24.44 -1.09 -2.66
CA LYS A 114 25.61 -0.30 -2.26
C LYS A 114 26.33 -0.87 -1.05
N MET A 115 25.59 -1.43 -0.09
CA MET A 115 26.16 -2.14 1.06
C MET A 115 26.95 -3.37 0.62
N ALA A 116 26.39 -4.19 -0.27
CA ALA A 116 27.08 -5.38 -0.80
C ALA A 116 28.37 -5.04 -1.54
N ASN A 117 28.40 -3.90 -2.23
CA ASN A 117 29.58 -3.39 -2.93
C ASN A 117 30.55 -2.59 -2.06
N ASN A 118 30.31 -2.48 -0.74
CA ASN A 118 31.08 -1.63 0.18
C ASN A 118 31.27 -0.18 -0.33
N SER A 119 30.30 0.32 -1.10
CA SER A 119 30.37 1.62 -1.79
C SER A 119 29.39 2.64 -1.23
N ILE A 120 28.69 2.30 -0.14
CA ILE A 120 27.82 3.23 0.56
C ILE A 120 28.64 4.07 1.55
N ASP A 121 28.58 5.38 1.42
CA ASP A 121 29.11 6.29 2.42
C ASP A 121 28.01 6.65 3.45
N GLN A 122 28.44 7.10 4.63
CA GLN A 122 27.53 7.38 5.75
C GLN A 122 26.55 8.52 5.46
N ILE A 123 26.92 9.50 4.63
CA ILE A 123 26.09 10.66 4.31
C ILE A 123 24.96 10.23 3.37
N THR A 124 25.24 9.37 2.38
CA THR A 124 24.20 8.78 1.52
C THR A 124 23.20 7.95 2.32
N LEU A 125 23.70 7.13 3.25
CA LEU A 125 22.83 6.36 4.14
C LEU A 125 21.97 7.28 5.02
N LEU A 126 22.53 8.38 5.53
CA LEU A 126 21.80 9.40 6.27
C LEU A 126 20.69 10.03 5.43
N TYR A 127 20.97 10.45 4.19
CA TYR A 127 19.96 11.03 3.31
C TYR A 127 18.84 10.05 2.94
N ALA A 128 19.19 8.79 2.66
CA ALA A 128 18.21 7.73 2.43
C ALA A 128 17.33 7.50 3.68
N GLY A 129 17.94 7.51 4.87
CA GLY A 129 17.22 7.44 6.15
C GLY A 129 16.30 8.63 6.39
N LEU A 130 16.72 9.85 6.02
CA LEU A 130 15.91 11.06 6.09
C LEU A 130 14.71 10.99 5.14
N LEU A 131 14.89 10.51 3.90
CA LEU A 131 13.78 10.29 2.95
C LEU A 131 12.71 9.37 3.55
N PHE A 132 13.16 8.24 4.12
CA PHE A 132 12.28 7.29 4.80
C PHE A 132 11.58 7.91 6.01
N LEU A 133 12.32 8.62 6.87
CA LEU A 133 11.76 9.29 8.04
C LEU A 133 10.68 10.30 7.65
N GLY A 134 10.91 11.08 6.60
CA GLY A 134 9.90 12.00 6.07
C GLY A 134 8.64 11.27 5.59
N ALA A 135 8.76 10.12 4.93
CA ALA A 135 7.61 9.32 4.53
C ALA A 135 6.83 8.77 5.74
N VAL A 136 7.53 8.36 6.80
CA VAL A 136 6.90 7.94 8.07
C VAL A 136 6.12 9.09 8.70
N VAL A 137 6.69 10.29 8.78
CA VAL A 137 6.01 11.47 9.31
C VAL A 137 4.77 11.81 8.47
N VAL A 138 4.89 11.79 7.14
CA VAL A 138 3.76 11.99 6.23
C VAL A 138 2.66 10.97 6.50
N HIS A 139 2.99 9.69 6.60
CA HIS A 139 2.03 8.62 6.90
C HIS A 139 1.30 8.86 8.23
N ILE A 140 2.03 9.17 9.30
CA ILE A 140 1.42 9.43 10.62
C ILE A 140 0.41 10.58 10.53
N VAL A 141 0.81 11.70 9.90
CA VAL A 141 -0.06 12.88 9.78
C VAL A 141 -1.27 12.58 8.90
N THR A 142 -1.11 11.90 7.77
CA THR A 142 -2.23 11.55 6.89
C THR A 142 -3.20 10.58 7.56
N THR A 143 -2.71 9.66 8.39
CA THR A 143 -3.54 8.76 9.19
C THR A 143 -4.32 9.52 10.25
N ILE A 144 -3.67 10.38 11.03
CA ILE A 144 -4.36 11.22 12.04
C ILE A 144 -5.46 12.05 11.38
N ASP A 145 -5.13 12.72 10.27
CA ASP A 145 -6.09 13.55 9.53
C ASP A 145 -7.26 12.71 8.98
N THR A 146 -7.00 11.51 8.47
CA THR A 146 -8.04 10.59 7.96
C THR A 146 -8.99 10.14 9.07
N PHE A 147 -8.47 9.76 10.23
CA PHE A 147 -9.29 9.34 11.37
C PHE A 147 -10.05 10.52 11.99
N LYS A 148 -9.44 11.71 12.01
CA LYS A 148 -10.12 12.94 12.43
C LYS A 148 -11.31 13.25 11.52
N GLN A 149 -11.09 13.25 10.20
CA GLN A 149 -12.15 13.43 9.20
C GLN A 149 -13.30 12.42 9.41
N ALA A 150 -12.97 11.15 9.64
CA ALA A 150 -13.96 10.11 9.93
C ALA A 150 -14.77 10.41 11.20
N SER A 151 -14.13 10.96 12.25
CA SER A 151 -14.82 11.30 13.49
C SER A 151 -15.68 12.56 13.41
N GLU A 152 -15.41 13.43 12.44
CA GLU A 152 -16.14 14.70 12.22
C GLU A 152 -17.30 14.56 11.21
N GLY A 153 -17.53 13.35 10.68
CA GLY A 153 -18.61 13.09 9.72
C GLY A 153 -18.27 13.46 8.28
N ALA A 154 -16.99 13.67 7.95
CA ALA A 154 -16.56 14.07 6.60
C ALA A 154 -16.81 12.97 5.53
N PHE A 155 -17.08 11.73 5.95
CA PHE A 155 -17.41 10.61 5.07
C PHE A 155 -18.90 10.23 5.11
N SER A 156 -19.76 11.10 5.62
CA SER A 156 -21.22 10.96 5.53
C SER A 156 -21.73 11.26 4.10
N MET A 157 -22.99 10.94 3.84
CA MET A 157 -23.71 11.36 2.63
C MET A 157 -24.27 12.80 2.72
N ASP A 158 -24.13 13.44 3.89
CA ASP A 158 -24.70 14.75 4.18
C ASP A 158 -23.90 15.89 3.51
N GLU A 159 -24.39 17.12 3.64
CA GLU A 159 -23.67 18.35 3.24
C GLU A 159 -22.28 18.48 3.89
N ARG A 160 -22.04 17.80 5.01
CA ARG A 160 -20.74 17.72 5.70
C ARG A 160 -19.69 16.92 4.92
N SER A 161 -20.07 16.21 3.85
CA SER A 161 -19.15 15.32 3.15
C SER A 161 -17.99 16.11 2.50
N ALA A 162 -16.76 15.71 2.82
CA ALA A 162 -15.55 16.27 2.25
C ALA A 162 -14.87 15.26 1.30
N SER A 163 -13.85 15.72 0.57
CA SER A 163 -12.94 14.84 -0.17
C SER A 163 -11.97 14.17 0.79
N PHE A 164 -11.57 12.92 0.51
CA PHE A 164 -10.48 12.25 1.24
C PHE A 164 -9.21 13.11 1.31
N PHE A 165 -8.95 13.89 0.25
CA PHE A 165 -7.89 14.89 0.22
C PHE A 165 -8.35 16.18 0.90
N SER A 166 -8.06 16.30 2.19
CA SER A 166 -8.29 17.51 2.98
C SER A 166 -7.29 18.61 2.62
N LYS A 167 -7.60 19.85 3.06
CA LYS A 167 -6.66 20.97 3.03
C LYS A 167 -5.37 20.64 3.79
N THR A 168 -5.46 19.88 4.90
CA THR A 168 -4.30 19.40 5.66
C THR A 168 -3.40 18.53 4.79
N LYS A 169 -3.96 17.52 4.12
CA LYS A 169 -3.19 16.62 3.21
C LYS A 169 -2.57 17.40 2.07
N GLY A 170 -3.31 18.33 1.46
CA GLY A 170 -2.78 19.19 0.39
C GLY A 170 -1.60 20.05 0.86
N LYS A 171 -1.68 20.65 2.05
CA LYS A 171 -0.55 21.41 2.64
C LYS A 171 0.63 20.48 2.93
N MET A 172 0.39 19.31 3.52
CA MET A 172 1.42 18.32 3.82
C MET A 172 2.13 17.83 2.56
N MET A 173 1.41 17.57 1.47
CA MET A 173 2.00 17.18 0.19
C MET A 173 3.00 18.22 -0.31
N LYS A 174 2.67 19.52 -0.24
CA LYS A 174 3.61 20.60 -0.64
C LYS A 174 4.90 20.58 0.17
N TRP A 175 4.80 20.49 1.50
CA TRP A 175 5.98 20.45 2.38
C TRP A 175 6.79 19.17 2.21
N ALA A 176 6.11 18.03 2.04
CA ALA A 176 6.74 16.75 1.76
C ALA A 176 7.49 16.75 0.43
N THR A 177 6.91 17.34 -0.62
CA THR A 177 7.58 17.51 -1.92
C THR A 177 8.82 18.38 -1.79
N LEU A 178 8.73 19.54 -1.12
CA LEU A 178 9.88 20.41 -0.92
C LEU A 178 11.00 19.69 -0.15
N TYR A 179 10.64 18.99 0.93
CA TYR A 179 11.55 18.18 1.73
C TYR A 179 12.24 17.10 0.89
N ALA A 180 11.46 16.25 0.21
CA ALA A 180 11.98 15.15 -0.59
C ALA A 180 12.90 15.63 -1.72
N VAL A 181 12.50 16.69 -2.44
CA VAL A 181 13.32 17.30 -3.51
C VAL A 181 14.62 17.84 -2.95
N THR A 182 14.60 18.50 -1.80
CA THR A 182 15.82 19.01 -1.16
C THR A 182 16.79 17.87 -0.85
N ILE A 183 16.32 16.77 -0.25
CA ILE A 183 17.17 15.62 0.06
C ILE A 183 17.68 14.94 -1.22
N LEU A 184 16.85 14.79 -2.26
CA LEU A 184 17.27 14.23 -3.54
C LEU A 184 18.36 15.05 -4.22
N ILE A 185 18.27 16.39 -4.15
CA ILE A 185 19.33 17.30 -4.64
C ILE A 185 20.63 17.09 -3.85
N LEU A 186 20.54 16.96 -2.52
CA LEU A 186 21.72 16.69 -1.68
C LEU A 186 22.36 15.33 -2.02
N ILE A 187 21.56 14.28 -2.26
CA ILE A 187 22.06 12.98 -2.70
C ILE A 187 22.80 13.10 -4.03
N TYR A 188 22.22 13.82 -4.99
CA TYR A 188 22.82 14.03 -6.31
C TYR A 188 24.20 14.68 -6.21
N PHE A 189 24.31 15.84 -5.55
CA PHE A 189 25.56 16.57 -5.44
C PHE A 189 26.62 15.83 -4.60
N HIS A 190 26.20 15.14 -3.54
CA HIS A 190 27.13 14.43 -2.66
C HIS A 190 27.79 13.22 -3.33
N ASN A 191 27.02 12.48 -4.13
CA ASN A 191 27.51 11.23 -4.73
C ASN A 191 28.03 11.38 -6.16
N ASP A 192 27.88 12.55 -6.77
CA ASP A 192 28.11 12.76 -8.21
C ASP A 192 27.40 11.68 -9.06
N TYR A 193 26.14 11.38 -8.72
CA TYR A 193 25.40 10.31 -9.39
C TYR A 193 25.10 10.65 -10.84
N GLY A 194 25.32 9.68 -11.72
CA GLY A 194 24.72 9.66 -13.05
C GLY A 194 23.19 9.65 -12.99
N PHE A 195 22.55 10.09 -14.08
CA PHE A 195 21.10 10.24 -14.16
C PHE A 195 20.34 8.95 -13.84
N ASP A 196 20.86 7.77 -14.19
CA ASP A 196 20.19 6.49 -13.94
C ASP A 196 20.03 6.19 -12.44
N ALA A 197 21.09 6.40 -11.65
CA ALA A 197 21.05 6.17 -10.21
C ALA A 197 20.12 7.17 -9.51
N LEU A 198 20.21 8.46 -9.88
CA LEU A 198 19.33 9.49 -9.36
C LEU A 198 17.86 9.22 -9.70
N PHE A 199 17.58 8.78 -10.92
CA PHE A 199 16.23 8.47 -11.39
C PHE A 199 15.57 7.39 -10.52
N MET A 200 16.31 6.34 -10.14
CA MET A 200 15.79 5.30 -9.25
C MET A 200 15.45 5.83 -7.85
N TYR A 201 16.26 6.74 -7.29
CA TYR A 201 15.93 7.42 -6.03
C TYR A 201 14.69 8.30 -6.15
N ILE A 202 14.52 9.03 -7.26
CA ILE A 202 13.33 9.85 -7.52
C ILE A 202 12.08 8.97 -7.59
N VAL A 203 12.11 7.91 -8.39
CA VAL A 203 10.99 6.97 -8.56
C VAL A 203 10.65 6.30 -7.21
N GLY A 204 11.65 5.80 -6.49
CA GLY A 204 11.46 5.19 -5.18
C GLY A 204 10.87 6.15 -4.15
N THR A 205 11.34 7.39 -4.12
CA THR A 205 10.82 8.42 -3.22
C THR A 205 9.37 8.77 -3.57
N PHE A 206 9.07 8.96 -4.86
CA PHE A 206 7.72 9.27 -5.32
C PHE A 206 6.73 8.17 -4.94
N LEU A 207 7.09 6.91 -5.19
CA LEU A 207 6.26 5.75 -4.84
C LEU A 207 6.08 5.63 -3.33
N MET A 208 7.15 5.73 -2.55
CA MET A 208 7.14 5.66 -1.09
C MET A 208 6.18 6.68 -0.48
N TYR A 209 6.26 7.95 -0.88
CA TYR A 209 5.39 9.00 -0.35
C TYR A 209 3.93 8.84 -0.81
N THR A 210 3.73 8.41 -2.06
CA THR A 210 2.37 8.14 -2.58
C THR A 210 1.69 7.03 -1.79
N ILE A 211 2.42 5.93 -1.53
CA ILE A 211 1.91 4.80 -0.76
C ILE A 211 1.70 5.18 0.71
N ALA A 212 2.62 5.95 1.31
CA ALA A 212 2.48 6.47 2.67
C ALA A 212 1.19 7.29 2.85
N ILE A 213 0.82 8.10 1.86
CA ILE A 213 -0.45 8.86 1.87
C ILE A 213 -1.66 7.92 1.71
N GLY A 214 -1.61 7.02 0.71
CA GLY A 214 -2.71 6.11 0.40
C GLY A 214 -3.00 5.08 1.49
N ALA A 215 -1.97 4.63 2.22
CA ALA A 215 -2.10 3.62 3.28
C ALA A 215 -3.00 4.07 4.44
N ALA A 216 -3.22 5.37 4.62
CA ALA A 216 -4.18 5.89 5.59
C ALA A 216 -5.63 5.42 5.31
N GLU A 217 -6.04 5.28 4.03
CA GLU A 217 -7.35 4.70 3.68
C GLU A 217 -7.43 3.23 4.08
N PHE A 218 -6.35 2.47 3.87
CA PHE A 218 -6.31 1.05 4.24
C PHE A 218 -6.35 0.87 5.76
N GLN A 219 -5.76 1.78 6.54
CA GLN A 219 -5.85 1.74 8.00
C GLN A 219 -7.26 2.07 8.49
N LEU A 220 -7.93 3.05 7.86
CA LEU A 220 -9.33 3.34 8.16
C LEU A 220 -10.23 2.15 7.80
N LEU A 221 -10.00 1.52 6.63
CA LEU A 221 -10.71 0.30 6.22
C LEU A 221 -10.53 -0.84 7.22
N ALA A 222 -9.29 -1.10 7.65
CA ALA A 222 -9.00 -2.11 8.66
C ALA A 222 -9.78 -1.80 9.94
N TYR A 223 -9.69 -0.57 10.46
CA TYR A 223 -10.46 -0.14 11.62
C TYR A 223 -11.96 -0.41 11.45
N CYS A 224 -12.55 0.01 10.33
CA CYS A 224 -13.98 -0.17 10.07
C CYS A 224 -14.39 -1.64 9.97
N ARG A 225 -13.61 -2.49 9.28
CA ARG A 225 -13.92 -3.94 9.19
C ARG A 225 -13.82 -4.63 10.55
N PHE A 226 -12.93 -4.19 11.42
CA PHE A 226 -12.81 -4.75 12.77
C PHE A 226 -13.94 -4.28 13.69
N LYS A 227 -14.30 -2.99 13.64
CA LYS A 227 -15.28 -2.35 14.53
C LYS A 227 -16.73 -2.55 14.11
N PHE A 228 -17.04 -2.43 12.82
CA PHE A 228 -18.40 -2.37 12.30
C PHE A 228 -18.72 -3.59 11.43
N PRO A 229 -19.70 -4.43 11.81
CA PRO A 229 -20.07 -5.60 11.02
C PRO A 229 -20.52 -5.27 9.58
N SER A 230 -21.14 -4.11 9.35
CA SER A 230 -21.65 -3.71 8.03
C SER A 230 -20.56 -3.50 6.96
N PHE A 231 -19.31 -3.33 7.38
CA PHE A 231 -18.15 -3.25 6.49
C PHE A 231 -17.68 -4.62 6.00
N ASN A 232 -18.26 -5.71 6.51
CA ASN A 232 -17.97 -7.07 6.09
C ASN A 232 -19.16 -7.62 5.30
N LYS A 233 -18.87 -8.13 4.11
CA LYS A 233 -19.89 -8.71 3.22
C LYS A 233 -19.72 -10.22 3.07
N THR A 234 -20.79 -11.00 3.03
CA THR A 234 -20.66 -12.43 2.72
C THR A 234 -20.51 -12.66 1.21
N TRP A 235 -19.87 -13.77 0.84
CA TRP A 235 -19.76 -14.18 -0.58
C TRP A 235 -21.13 -14.33 -1.25
N GLU A 236 -22.12 -14.90 -0.55
CA GLU A 236 -23.45 -15.09 -1.11
C GLU A 236 -24.21 -13.78 -1.28
N GLN A 237 -24.05 -12.84 -0.34
CA GLN A 237 -24.59 -11.49 -0.49
C GLN A 237 -23.95 -10.78 -1.69
N HIS A 238 -22.62 -10.88 -1.84
CA HIS A 238 -21.91 -10.34 -3.01
C HIS A 238 -22.44 -10.88 -4.33
N LYS A 239 -22.60 -12.20 -4.44
CA LYS A 239 -23.20 -12.83 -5.64
C LYS A 239 -24.61 -12.33 -5.94
N ARG A 240 -25.42 -12.04 -4.92
CA ARG A 240 -26.80 -11.54 -5.11
C ARG A 240 -26.82 -10.11 -5.61
N GLU A 241 -25.86 -9.29 -5.23
CA GLU A 241 -25.84 -7.86 -5.55
C GLU A 241 -25.12 -7.56 -6.86
N THR A 242 -24.13 -8.36 -7.23
CA THR A 242 -23.29 -8.11 -8.43
C THR A 242 -24.03 -8.44 -9.75
N PRO A 243 -24.14 -7.48 -10.70
CA PRO A 243 -24.88 -7.64 -11.95
C PRO A 243 -24.44 -8.84 -12.81
N ARG A 244 -23.14 -9.15 -12.83
CA ARG A 244 -22.57 -10.29 -13.58
C ARG A 244 -23.20 -11.62 -13.16
N TYR A 245 -23.39 -11.83 -11.86
CA TYR A 245 -24.03 -13.04 -11.31
C TYR A 245 -25.55 -12.99 -11.41
N ARG A 246 -26.17 -11.81 -11.23
CA ARG A 246 -27.62 -11.62 -11.46
C ARG A 246 -28.03 -12.01 -12.88
N LYS A 247 -27.30 -11.55 -13.90
CA LYS A 247 -27.57 -11.88 -15.31
C LYS A 247 -27.40 -13.38 -15.59
N LYS A 248 -26.39 -14.03 -15.01
CA LYS A 248 -26.16 -15.49 -15.13
C LYS A 248 -27.31 -16.30 -14.48
N ASN A 249 -27.77 -15.89 -13.31
CA ASN A 249 -28.90 -16.53 -12.62
C ASN A 249 -30.23 -16.38 -13.38
N LYS A 250 -30.50 -15.20 -13.99
CA LYS A 250 -31.69 -15.00 -14.82
C LYS A 250 -31.69 -15.90 -16.07
N LYS A 251 -30.55 -16.01 -16.77
CA LYS A 251 -30.39 -16.91 -17.93
C LYS A 251 -30.57 -18.39 -17.56
N GLY A 252 -30.04 -18.83 -16.42
CA GLY A 252 -30.20 -20.22 -15.95
C GLY A 252 -31.65 -20.58 -15.60
N LYS A 253 -32.42 -19.63 -15.04
CA LYS A 253 -33.85 -19.84 -14.76
C LYS A 253 -34.72 -19.87 -16.02
N SER A 254 -34.39 -19.07 -17.03
CA SER A 254 -35.09 -19.10 -18.33
C SER A 254 -34.87 -20.43 -19.07
N LYS A 255 -33.65 -20.99 -19.02
CA LYS A 255 -33.34 -22.29 -19.65
C LYS A 255 -33.92 -23.52 -18.95
N ARG A 256 -34.32 -23.41 -17.68
CA ARG A 256 -34.99 -24.49 -16.92
C ARG A 256 -36.51 -24.48 -17.04
N LYS A 257 -37.08 -23.46 -17.70
CA LYS A 257 -38.52 -23.29 -17.91
C LYS A 257 -38.94 -23.52 -19.37
N ALA A 258 -38.00 -23.89 -20.23
CA ALA A 258 -38.21 -24.38 -21.58
C ALA A 258 -37.84 -25.87 -21.60
#